data_AF-R9JHL7-F1
#
_entry.id   AF-R9JHL7-F1
#
_cell.length_a   1.000
_cell.length_b   1.000
_cell.length_c   1.000
_cell.angle_alpha   90.00
_cell.angle_beta   90.00
_cell.angle_gamma   90.00
#
_symmetry.space_group_name_H-M   'P 1'
#
loop_
_entity.id
_entity.type
_entity.pdbx_description
1 polymer ?
#
loop_
_entity_poly.entity_id
_entity_poly.type
_entity_poly.pdbx_seq_one_letter_code
_entity_poly.pdbx_strand_id
1 'polypeptide(L)'
;MLSLGYDEVARICLTHSFNIQTIDAYVGNFDTTEEELKMIQDTLNIVVMDEYDKLIQLCDSLAGPDGVLDIEERMGDVKKRYGSYPQEKWDNNLKLKKYFEEKMGKNIYHVVEKDTFKP
;
A
#
# COMPACT_ATOMS: atom_id res chain seq x y z
N MET A 1 -13.28 -9.07 -13.31
CA MET A 1 -11.98 -8.37 -13.47
C MET A 1 -11.24 -8.90 -14.68
N LEU A 2 -10.97 -10.21 -14.76
CA LEU A 2 -10.39 -10.83 -15.97
C LEU A 2 -11.21 -10.60 -17.25
N SER A 3 -12.54 -10.74 -17.19
CA SER A 3 -13.44 -10.44 -18.31
C SER A 3 -13.46 -8.97 -18.74
N LEU A 4 -12.93 -8.08 -17.90
CA LEU A 4 -12.80 -6.64 -18.18
C LEU A 4 -11.38 -6.27 -18.62
N GLY A 5 -10.47 -7.24 -18.75
CA GLY A 5 -9.08 -7.01 -19.12
C GLY A 5 -8.16 -6.59 -17.97
N TYR A 6 -8.61 -6.70 -16.71
CA TYR A 6 -7.77 -6.43 -15.53
C TYR A 6 -7.21 -7.74 -14.98
N ASP A 7 -6.03 -8.11 -15.43
CA ASP A 7 -5.31 -9.35 -15.08
C ASP A 7 -4.45 -9.21 -13.82
N GLU A 8 -4.01 -8.00 -13.48
CA GLU A 8 -3.14 -7.78 -12.32
C GLU A 8 -3.88 -7.52 -11.00
N VAL A 9 -5.23 -7.48 -10.99
CA VAL A 9 -5.97 -7.02 -9.79
C VAL A 9 -5.68 -7.89 -8.56
N ALA A 10 -5.65 -9.22 -8.72
CA ALA A 10 -5.36 -10.12 -7.61
C ALA A 10 -3.93 -9.90 -7.04
N ARG A 11 -2.95 -9.70 -7.94
CA ARG A 11 -1.57 -9.37 -7.57
C ARG A 11 -1.53 -8.06 -6.80
N ILE A 12 -2.12 -7.00 -7.34
CA ILE A 12 -2.13 -5.69 -6.67
C ILE A 12 -2.85 -5.78 -5.34
N CYS A 13 -3.98 -6.47 -5.24
CA CYS A 13 -4.70 -6.70 -3.99
C CYS A 13 -3.81 -7.31 -2.90
N LEU A 14 -3.00 -8.29 -3.28
CA LEU A 14 -2.02 -8.91 -2.40
C LEU A 14 -0.88 -7.94 -2.04
N THR A 15 -0.23 -7.35 -3.04
CA THR A 15 1.02 -6.62 -2.84
C THR A 15 0.84 -5.27 -2.14
N HIS A 16 -0.31 -4.60 -2.27
CA HIS A 16 -0.56 -3.38 -1.50
C HIS A 16 -0.92 -3.67 -0.03
N SER A 17 -1.70 -4.73 0.22
CA SER A 17 -2.07 -5.15 1.57
C SER A 17 -0.82 -5.54 2.40
N PHE A 18 0.09 -6.28 1.77
CA PHE A 18 1.33 -6.78 2.37
C PHE A 18 2.56 -6.11 1.74
N ASN A 19 2.65 -4.78 1.83
CA ASN A 19 3.74 -3.97 1.26
C ASN A 19 5.17 -4.32 1.75
N ILE A 20 5.32 -5.19 2.76
CA ILE A 20 6.60 -5.73 3.22
C ILE A 20 6.69 -7.26 3.06
N GLN A 21 5.84 -7.85 2.21
CA GLN A 21 5.83 -9.28 1.84
C GLN A 21 5.66 -10.28 3.00
N THR A 22 5.11 -9.86 4.14
CA THR A 22 4.75 -10.76 5.24
C THR A 22 3.34 -10.49 5.74
N ILE A 23 2.68 -11.55 6.19
CA ILE A 23 1.38 -11.48 6.88
C ILE A 23 1.50 -10.90 8.30
N ASP A 24 2.69 -10.91 8.91
CA ASP A 24 2.91 -10.48 10.29
C ASP A 24 2.67 -8.98 10.49
N ALA A 25 2.79 -8.20 9.42
CA ALA A 25 2.52 -6.76 9.41
C ALA A 25 1.13 -6.40 8.88
N TYR A 26 0.24 -7.39 8.77
CA TYR A 26 -1.15 -7.13 8.43
C TYR A 26 -1.83 -6.29 9.50
N VAL A 27 -2.63 -5.32 9.07
CA VAL A 27 -3.40 -4.44 9.97
C VAL A 27 -4.88 -4.72 9.73
N GLY A 28 -5.47 -5.48 10.65
CA GLY A 28 -6.85 -5.96 10.55
C GLY A 28 -7.02 -7.31 11.24
N ASN A 29 -8.18 -7.93 11.03
CA ASN A 29 -8.43 -9.30 11.46
C ASN A 29 -8.40 -10.20 10.23
N PHE A 30 -7.75 -11.36 10.33
CA PHE A 30 -7.86 -12.39 9.30
C PHE A 30 -9.26 -13.00 9.34
N ASP A 31 -9.99 -12.89 8.23
CA ASP A 31 -11.30 -13.50 7.99
C ASP A 31 -11.18 -14.69 7.03
N THR A 32 -10.02 -15.35 7.04
CA THR A 32 -9.66 -16.46 6.15
C THR A 32 -9.56 -17.78 6.91
N THR A 33 -9.79 -18.88 6.21
CA THR A 33 -9.41 -20.22 6.67
C THR A 33 -7.88 -20.38 6.72
N GLU A 34 -7.39 -21.43 7.39
CA GLU A 34 -5.96 -21.75 7.42
C GLU A 34 -5.39 -22.04 6.02
N GLU A 35 -6.19 -22.68 5.16
CA GLU A 35 -5.81 -22.99 3.77
C GLU A 35 -5.65 -21.74 2.92
N GLU A 36 -6.58 -20.79 3.06
CA GLU A 36 -6.53 -19.49 2.38
C GLU A 36 -5.36 -18.64 2.89
N LEU A 37 -5.12 -18.62 4.20
CA LEU A 37 -3.98 -17.89 4.77
C LEU A 37 -2.65 -18.48 4.30
N LYS A 38 -2.56 -19.82 4.22
CA LYS A 38 -1.40 -20.50 3.67
C LYS A 38 -1.19 -20.17 2.19
N MET A 39 -2.26 -20.09 1.39
CA MET A 39 -2.19 -19.66 0.00
C MET A 39 -1.64 -18.23 -0.13
N ILE A 40 -2.10 -17.31 0.71
CA ILE A 40 -1.59 -15.93 0.77
C ILE A 40 -0.10 -15.93 1.07
N GLN A 41 0.33 -16.65 2.12
CA GLN A 41 1.73 -16.71 2.52
C GLN A 41 2.62 -17.35 1.45
N ASP A 42 2.19 -18.47 0.86
CA ASP A 42 2.90 -19.16 -0.23
C ASP A 42 3.05 -18.23 -1.45
N THR A 43 2.03 -17.43 -1.76
CA THR A 43 2.06 -16.46 -2.86
C THR A 43 3.00 -15.28 -2.56
N LEU A 44 2.99 -14.75 -1.32
CA LEU A 44 3.90 -13.67 -0.91
C LEU A 44 5.37 -14.07 -0.99
N ASN A 45 5.69 -15.35 -0.79
CA ASN A 45 7.06 -15.88 -0.87
C ASN A 45 7.61 -15.91 -2.30
N ILE A 46 6.75 -15.95 -3.33
CA ILE A 46 7.18 -16.07 -4.73
C ILE A 46 6.94 -14.81 -5.55
N VAL A 47 6.06 -13.91 -5.08
CA VAL A 47 5.77 -12.66 -5.79
C VAL A 47 7.01 -11.74 -5.78
N VAL A 48 7.30 -11.17 -6.94
CA VAL A 48 8.34 -10.14 -7.09
C VAL A 48 7.64 -8.83 -7.39
N MET A 49 7.68 -7.89 -6.44
CA MET A 49 7.06 -6.58 -6.61
C MET A 49 7.87 -5.72 -7.58
N ASP A 50 7.21 -5.20 -8.60
CA ASP A 50 7.82 -4.30 -9.58
C ASP A 50 7.50 -2.83 -9.27
N GLU A 51 7.82 -1.95 -10.23
CA GLU A 51 7.60 -0.51 -10.10
C GLU A 51 6.12 -0.13 -10.01
N TYR A 52 5.23 -0.91 -10.62
CA TYR A 52 3.80 -0.65 -10.57
C TYR A 52 3.23 -1.04 -9.21
N ASP A 53 3.63 -2.19 -8.64
CA ASP A 53 3.27 -2.57 -7.26
C ASP A 53 3.67 -1.47 -6.27
N LYS A 54 4.91 -0.99 -6.38
CA LYS A 54 5.45 0.12 -5.58
C LYS A 54 4.67 1.41 -5.76
N LEU A 55 4.28 1.75 -6.99
CA LEU A 55 3.49 2.95 -7.24
C LEU A 55 2.12 2.86 -6.56
N ILE A 56 1.43 1.72 -6.68
CA ILE A 56 0.13 1.52 -6.02
C ILE A 56 0.26 1.58 -4.50
N GLN A 57 1.30 1.00 -3.92
CA GLN A 57 1.57 1.11 -2.47
C GLN A 57 1.75 2.57 -2.03
N LEU A 58 2.46 3.38 -2.82
CA LEU A 58 2.61 4.81 -2.53
C LEU A 58 1.24 5.50 -2.61
N CYS A 59 0.46 5.25 -3.65
CA CYS A 59 -0.88 5.80 -3.80
C CYS A 59 -1.80 5.46 -2.63
N ASP A 60 -1.84 4.20 -2.18
CA ASP A 60 -2.65 3.78 -1.02
C ASP A 60 -2.21 4.50 0.27
N SER A 61 -0.91 4.73 0.43
CA SER A 61 -0.35 5.46 1.57
C SER A 61 -0.59 6.99 1.54
N LEU A 62 -1.15 7.51 0.45
CA LEU A 62 -1.46 8.94 0.28
C LEU A 62 -2.97 9.19 0.12
N ALA A 63 -3.74 8.19 -0.29
CA ALA A 63 -5.15 8.35 -0.58
C ALA A 63 -6.00 8.49 0.70
N GLY A 64 -6.73 9.59 0.81
CA GLY A 64 -7.79 9.80 1.78
C GLY A 64 -9.18 9.88 1.13
N PRO A 65 -10.26 9.90 1.94
CA PRO A 65 -11.62 9.97 1.43
C PRO A 65 -11.94 11.29 0.71
N ASP A 66 -11.32 12.41 1.14
CA ASP A 66 -11.60 13.77 0.62
C ASP A 66 -10.46 14.33 -0.26
N GLY A 67 -9.50 13.48 -0.65
CA GLY A 67 -8.33 13.86 -1.43
C GLY A 67 -7.03 13.24 -0.92
N VAL A 68 -5.91 13.86 -1.27
CA VAL A 68 -4.57 13.39 -0.88
C VAL A 68 -4.24 13.84 0.54
N LEU A 69 -3.71 12.93 1.35
CA LEU A 69 -3.26 13.16 2.72
C LEU A 69 -1.72 13.23 2.80
N ASP A 70 -1.22 13.77 3.90
CA ASP A 70 0.17 13.47 4.26
C ASP A 70 0.31 11.98 4.57
N ILE A 71 1.43 11.39 4.15
CA ILE A 71 1.66 9.95 4.32
C ILE A 71 1.56 9.51 5.79
N GLU A 72 2.04 10.36 6.72
CA GLU A 72 1.97 10.09 8.16
C GLU A 72 0.55 10.27 8.71
N GLU A 73 -0.23 11.21 8.18
CA GLU A 73 -1.65 11.36 8.55
C GLU A 73 -2.45 10.12 8.12
N ARG A 74 -2.22 9.63 6.90
CA ARG A 74 -2.86 8.42 6.39
C ARG A 74 -2.56 7.19 7.25
N MET A 75 -1.29 6.97 7.61
CA MET A 75 -0.91 5.86 8.47
C MET A 75 -1.38 6.05 9.92
N GLY A 76 -1.39 7.29 10.41
CA GLY A 76 -1.94 7.66 11.72
C GLY A 76 -3.44 7.39 11.83
N ASP A 77 -4.21 7.66 10.78
CA ASP A 77 -5.63 7.31 10.69
C ASP A 77 -5.84 5.79 10.76
N VAL A 78 -5.06 5.00 10.02
CA VAL A 78 -5.13 3.52 10.11
C VAL A 78 -4.81 3.06 11.52
N LYS A 79 -3.72 3.58 12.11
CA LYS A 79 -3.32 3.24 13.48
C LYS A 79 -4.43 3.55 14.48
N LYS A 80 -5.13 4.68 14.32
CA LYS A 80 -6.26 5.06 15.19
C LYS A 80 -7.44 4.10 15.05
N ARG A 81 -7.74 3.65 13.82
CA ARG A 81 -8.85 2.72 13.55
C ARG A 81 -8.60 1.31 14.06
N TYR A 82 -7.37 0.82 13.93
CA TYR A 82 -7.00 -0.56 14.27
C TYR A 82 -6.17 -0.71 15.55
N GLY A 83 -5.89 0.39 16.25
CA GLY A 83 -5.13 0.43 17.50
C GLY A 83 -3.61 0.31 17.34
N SER A 84 -3.13 -0.25 16.25
CA SER A 84 -1.69 -0.40 15.96
C SER A 84 -1.39 -0.22 14.48
N TYR A 85 -0.12 0.04 14.20
CA TYR A 85 0.43 0.06 12.84
C TYR A 85 1.89 -0.37 12.94
N PRO A 86 2.31 -1.45 12.26
CA PRO A 86 3.68 -1.96 12.35
C PRO A 86 4.71 -0.91 11.92
N GLN A 87 5.77 -0.74 12.71
CA GLN A 87 6.81 0.26 12.44
C GLN A 87 7.52 -0.01 11.11
N GLU A 88 7.79 -1.27 10.79
CA GLU A 88 8.42 -1.64 9.53
C GLU A 88 7.56 -1.26 8.31
N LYS A 89 6.24 -1.46 8.41
CA LYS A 89 5.27 -1.01 7.39
C LYS A 89 5.28 0.51 7.24
N TRP A 90 5.42 1.24 8.34
CA TRP A 90 5.51 2.71 8.34
C TRP A 90 6.78 3.20 7.65
N ASP A 91 7.92 2.65 8.06
CA ASP A 91 9.23 3.00 7.51
C ASP A 91 9.32 2.65 6.02
N ASN A 92 8.70 1.54 5.60
CA ASN A 92 8.63 1.16 4.19
C ASN A 92 7.86 2.20 3.36
N ASN A 93 6.72 2.68 3.84
CA ASN A 93 5.95 3.74 3.16
C ASN A 93 6.76 5.03 3.03
N LEU A 94 7.49 5.45 4.07
CA LEU A 94 8.37 6.61 4.02
C LEU A 94 9.52 6.44 3.02
N LYS A 95 10.16 5.26 3.01
CA LYS A 95 11.20 4.91 2.02
C LYS A 95 10.66 4.95 0.59
N LEU A 96 9.45 4.44 0.39
CA LEU A 96 8.79 4.40 -0.90
C LEU A 96 8.44 5.80 -1.42
N LYS A 97 7.91 6.67 -0.56
CA LYS A 97 7.73 8.10 -0.87
C LYS A 97 9.04 8.72 -1.32
N LYS A 98 10.10 8.56 -0.53
CA LYS A 98 11.43 9.09 -0.85
C LYS A 98 11.96 8.54 -2.17
N TYR A 99 11.81 7.25 -2.42
CA TYR A 99 12.23 6.59 -3.66
C TYR A 99 11.63 7.26 -4.90
N PHE A 100 10.31 7.52 -4.90
CA PHE A 100 9.65 8.19 -6.02
C PHE A 100 10.02 9.67 -6.13
N GLU A 101 10.19 10.37 -5.02
CA GLU A 101 10.65 11.77 -5.02
C GLU A 101 12.05 11.91 -5.62
N GLU A 102 12.98 11.01 -5.26
CA GLU A 102 14.33 10.96 -5.82
C GLU A 102 14.30 10.64 -7.32
N LYS A 103 13.47 9.66 -7.72
CA LYS A 103 13.34 9.25 -9.13
C LYS A 103 12.78 10.37 -10.02
N MET A 104 11.87 11.18 -9.50
CA MET A 104 11.26 12.30 -10.23
C MET A 104 12.02 13.62 -10.08
N GLY A 105 12.87 13.75 -9.07
CA GLY A 105 13.50 15.02 -8.69
C GLY A 105 12.49 16.07 -8.21
N LYS A 106 11.33 15.64 -7.67
CA LYS A 106 10.22 16.51 -7.27
C LYS A 106 9.59 16.02 -5.97
N ASN A 107 9.06 16.94 -5.18
CA ASN A 107 8.23 16.62 -4.02
C ASN A 107 6.92 15.93 -4.47
N ILE A 108 6.56 14.83 -3.82
CA ILE A 108 5.39 14.03 -4.23
C ILE A 108 4.10 14.83 -4.14
N TYR A 109 3.92 15.67 -3.12
CA TYR A 109 2.68 16.41 -2.87
C TYR A 109 2.40 17.47 -3.92
N HIS A 110 3.46 18.03 -4.53
CA HIS A 110 3.31 18.91 -5.68
C HIS A 110 2.88 18.13 -6.93
N VAL A 111 3.39 16.90 -7.12
CA VAL A 111 3.07 16.06 -8.29
C VAL A 111 1.63 15.58 -8.25
N VAL A 112 1.13 15.22 -7.06
CA VAL A 112 -0.25 14.76 -6.87
C VAL A 112 -1.21 15.89 -6.51
N GLU A 113 -0.76 17.15 -6.62
CA GLU A 113 -1.57 18.35 -6.41
C GLU A 113 -2.35 18.33 -5.08
N LYS A 114 -1.71 17.92 -3.98
CA LYS A 114 -2.38 17.63 -2.69
C LYS A 114 -3.37 18.72 -2.26
N ASP A 115 -2.97 19.99 -2.41
CA ASP A 115 -3.75 21.14 -1.93
C ASP A 115 -4.97 21.46 -2.81
N THR A 116 -4.96 21.04 -4.07
CA THR A 116 -5.97 21.42 -5.08
C THR A 116 -6.77 20.24 -5.63
N PHE A 117 -6.24 19.02 -5.56
CA PHE A 117 -6.91 17.82 -6.05
C PHE A 117 -8.16 17.50 -5.22
N LYS A 118 -9.26 17.22 -5.92
CA LYS A 118 -10.54 16.75 -5.35
C LYS A 118 -11.06 15.58 -6.20
N PRO A 119 -11.26 14.39 -5.61
CA PRO A 119 -11.73 13.20 -6.31
C PRO A 119 -13.20 13.31 -6.77
#